data_AF-A0A3N5SDS3-F1
#
_entry.id   AF-A0A3N5SDS3-F1
#
_cell.length_a   1.000
_cell.length_b   1.000
_cell.length_c   1.000
_cell.angle_alpha   90.00
_cell.angle_beta   90.00
_cell.angle_gamma   90.00
#
_symmetry.space_group_name_H-M   'P 1'
#
loop_
_entity.id
_entity.type
_entity.pdbx_description
1 polymer ?
#
loop_
_entity_poly.entity_id
_entity_poly.type
_entity_poly.pdbx_seq_one_letter_code
_entity_poly.pdbx_strand_id
1 'polypeptide(L)'
;MVPSGIIVTVIVVVIIMLVIWGLLLWKSRRVNLTHTPAGEKPQWMRTAPPPATLAATEAGGEGITLYDHDKGEIVAAPFVEQIEDILRSQMSTDPDLRSYDVDFGTGTDGGLEIRVGDQRYADIKQIPDERLRAAIGRAIATYNQGEEDKRSG
;
A
#
# COMPACT_ATOMS: atom_id res chain seq x y z
N MET A 1 -6.84 0.12 -59.97
CA MET A 1 -6.07 -1.13 -59.83
C MET A 1 -4.95 -0.88 -58.83
N VAL A 2 -4.89 -1.65 -57.75
CA VAL A 2 -3.75 -1.55 -56.82
C VAL A 2 -2.58 -2.28 -57.50
N PRO A 3 -1.41 -1.63 -57.68
CA PRO A 3 -0.28 -2.29 -58.30
C PRO A 3 0.15 -3.48 -57.45
N SER A 4 0.38 -4.62 -58.11
CA SER A 4 0.70 -5.91 -57.49
C SER A 4 1.88 -5.82 -56.51
N GLY A 5 2.82 -4.90 -56.74
CA GLY A 5 3.95 -4.63 -55.84
C GLY A 5 3.53 -4.12 -54.45
N ILE A 6 2.49 -3.29 -54.35
CA ILE A 6 2.02 -2.76 -53.05
C ILE A 6 1.40 -3.90 -52.22
N ILE A 7 0.65 -4.78 -52.87
CA ILE A 7 0.03 -5.94 -52.20
C ILE A 7 1.11 -6.86 -51.62
N VAL A 8 2.18 -7.12 -52.38
CA VAL A 8 3.30 -7.94 -51.90
C VAL A 8 4.02 -7.28 -50.72
N THR A 9 4.29 -5.97 -50.76
CA THR A 9 4.95 -5.26 -49.64
C THR A 9 4.12 -5.31 -48.37
N VAL A 10 2.80 -5.10 -48.45
CA VAL A 10 1.91 -5.15 -47.28
C VAL A 10 1.91 -6.55 -46.66
N ILE A 11 1.85 -7.61 -47.47
CA ILE A 11 1.90 -8.99 -46.97
C ILE A 11 3.20 -9.26 -46.23
N VAL A 12 4.34 -8.84 -46.78
CA VAL A 12 5.65 -9.03 -46.16
C VAL A 12 5.74 -8.33 -44.79
N VAL A 13 5.26 -7.09 -44.70
CA VAL A 13 5.25 -6.34 -43.43
C VAL A 13 4.38 -7.02 -42.38
N VAL A 14 3.19 -7.50 -42.75
CA VAL A 14 2.29 -8.22 -41.83
C VAL A 14 2.94 -9.51 -41.33
N ILE A 15 3.60 -10.27 -42.19
CA ILE A 15 4.31 -11.50 -41.78
C ILE A 15 5.42 -11.18 -40.79
N ILE A 16 6.23 -10.13 -41.05
CA ILE A 16 7.30 -9.71 -40.14
C ILE A 16 6.72 -9.33 -38.77
N MET A 17 5.63 -8.57 -38.73
CA MET A 17 4.96 -8.19 -37.48
C MET A 17 4.48 -9.41 -36.69
N LEU A 18 3.87 -10.40 -37.36
CA LEU A 18 3.41 -11.63 -36.73
C LEU A 18 4.56 -12.46 -36.15
N VAL A 19 5.69 -12.54 -36.87
CA VAL A 19 6.90 -13.23 -36.39
C VAL A 19 7.46 -12.54 -35.15
N ILE A 20 7.61 -11.20 -35.18
CA ILE A 20 8.08 -10.43 -34.03
C ILE A 20 7.14 -10.62 -32.83
N TRP A 21 5.83 -10.53 -33.04
CA TRP A 21 4.85 -10.71 -31.96
C TRP A 21 4.90 -12.12 -31.36
N GLY A 22 5.00 -13.16 -32.20
CA GLY A 22 5.17 -14.54 -31.75
C GLY A 22 6.44 -14.74 -30.93
N LEU A 23 7.57 -14.15 -31.35
CA LEU A 23 8.83 -14.19 -30.60
C LEU A 23 8.72 -13.48 -29.24
N LEU A 24 8.04 -12.34 -29.17
CA LEU A 24 7.81 -11.61 -27.91
C LEU A 24 6.94 -12.42 -26.94
N LEU A 25 5.85 -13.03 -27.42
CA LEU A 25 5.00 -13.90 -26.60
C LEU A 25 5.76 -15.12 -26.08
N TRP A 26 6.59 -15.74 -26.92
CA TRP A 26 7.40 -16.87 -26.52
C TRP A 26 8.44 -16.48 -25.45
N LYS A 27 9.12 -15.33 -25.62
CA LYS A 27 10.07 -14.81 -24.64
C LYS A 27 9.37 -14.43 -23.33
N SER A 28 8.19 -13.80 -23.39
CA SER A 28 7.39 -13.42 -22.23
C SER A 28 6.98 -14.63 -21.39
N ARG A 29 6.58 -15.74 -22.03
CA ARG A 29 6.25 -17.00 -21.33
C ARG A 29 7.43 -17.65 -20.60
N ARG A 30 8.68 -17.30 -20.93
CA ARG A 30 9.88 -17.78 -20.22
C ARG A 30 10.22 -16.94 -18.98
N VAL A 31 9.61 -15.77 -18.82
CA VAL A 31 9.86 -14.89 -17.68
C VAL A 31 8.76 -15.11 -16.65
N ASN A 32 9.11 -15.77 -15.55
CA ASN A 32 8.19 -15.94 -14.44
C ASN A 32 8.33 -14.75 -13.48
N LEU A 33 7.44 -13.76 -13.60
CA LEU A 33 7.44 -12.55 -12.74
C LEU A 33 7.05 -12.85 -11.29
N THR A 34 6.49 -14.04 -11.03
CA THR A 34 5.99 -14.44 -9.71
C THR A 34 6.92 -15.39 -8.97
N HIS A 35 7.91 -15.97 -9.66
CA HIS A 35 8.91 -16.84 -9.03
C HIS A 35 10.12 -16.01 -8.63
N THR A 36 10.16 -15.60 -7.36
CA THR A 36 11.36 -14.99 -6.77
C THR A 36 12.18 -16.10 -6.13
N PRO A 37 13.45 -16.33 -6.54
CA PRO A 37 14.37 -17.20 -5.82
C PRO A 37 14.44 -16.80 -4.33
N ALA A 38 14.46 -17.79 -3.44
CA ALA A 38 14.59 -17.54 -2.01
C ALA A 38 15.90 -16.75 -1.77
N GLY A 39 15.78 -15.51 -1.27
CA GLY A 39 16.93 -14.65 -1.02
C GLY A 39 17.15 -13.51 -2.03
N GLU A 40 16.29 -13.29 -3.02
CA GLU A 40 16.41 -12.15 -3.96
C GLU A 40 15.48 -10.95 -3.66
N LYS A 41 14.43 -11.12 -2.84
CA LYS A 41 13.65 -9.96 -2.40
C LYS A 41 14.55 -9.03 -1.59
N PRO A 42 14.64 -7.72 -1.84
CA PRO A 42 15.40 -6.84 -0.97
C PRO A 42 14.80 -6.87 0.45
N GLN A 43 15.60 -6.60 1.50
CA GLN A 43 15.16 -6.78 2.90
C GLN A 43 13.82 -6.11 3.20
N TRP A 44 13.58 -4.91 2.65
CA TRP A 44 12.33 -4.16 2.80
C TRP A 44 11.09 -4.83 2.19
N MET A 45 11.25 -5.75 1.23
CA MET A 45 10.15 -6.58 0.66
C MET A 45 9.96 -7.92 1.39
N ARG A 46 10.85 -8.27 2.33
CA ARG A 46 10.77 -9.52 3.10
C ARG A 46 10.05 -9.36 4.42
N THR A 47 9.89 -8.13 4.88
CA THR A 47 9.12 -7.79 6.06
C THR A 47 7.63 -7.97 5.75
N ALA A 48 7.03 -8.98 6.37
CA ALA A 48 5.58 -9.03 6.48
C ALA A 48 5.11 -7.77 7.25
N PRO A 49 3.97 -7.17 6.87
CA PRO A 49 3.33 -6.14 7.68
C PRO A 49 3.08 -6.65 9.11
N PRO A 50 2.97 -5.76 10.10
CA PRO A 50 2.57 -6.14 11.45
C PRO A 50 1.30 -7.01 11.44
N PRO A 51 1.15 -7.99 12.35
CA PRO A 51 -0.04 -8.84 12.40
C PRO A 51 -1.36 -8.06 12.52
N ALA A 52 -1.34 -6.90 13.17
CA ALA A 52 -2.48 -6.01 13.29
C ALA A 52 -2.91 -5.42 11.94
N THR A 53 -1.96 -5.03 11.09
CA THR A 53 -2.22 -4.58 9.72
C THR A 53 -2.82 -5.72 8.90
N LEU A 54 -2.24 -6.93 8.98
CA LEU A 54 -2.79 -8.11 8.28
C LEU A 54 -4.24 -8.39 8.67
N ALA A 55 -4.56 -8.29 9.97
CA ALA A 55 -5.92 -8.50 10.47
C ALA A 55 -6.88 -7.37 10.03
N ALA A 56 -6.42 -6.12 9.95
CA ALA A 56 -7.22 -4.99 9.49
C ALA A 56 -7.56 -5.12 7.99
N THR A 57 -6.56 -5.39 7.15
CA THR A 57 -6.73 -5.58 5.71
C THR A 57 -7.62 -6.80 5.41
N GLU A 58 -7.47 -7.91 6.14
CA GLU A 58 -8.34 -9.09 5.99
C GLU A 58 -9.79 -8.78 6.39
N ALA A 59 -10.01 -7.96 7.42
CA ALA A 59 -11.35 -7.52 7.82
C ALA A 59 -12.01 -6.56 6.80
N GLY A 60 -11.21 -5.75 6.09
CA GLY A 60 -11.65 -4.89 4.99
C GLY A 60 -11.94 -5.64 3.69
N GLY A 61 -11.50 -6.89 3.57
CA GLY A 61 -11.61 -7.68 2.34
C GLY A 61 -10.58 -7.28 1.27
N GLU A 62 -9.52 -6.58 1.66
CA GLU A 62 -8.47 -6.11 0.78
C GLU A 62 -7.27 -7.07 0.76
N GLY A 63 -6.46 -6.97 -0.31
CA GLY A 63 -5.22 -7.73 -0.39
C GLY A 63 -4.11 -7.02 0.39
N ILE A 64 -3.07 -7.74 0.82
CA ILE A 64 -1.92 -7.13 1.50
C ILE A 64 -1.21 -6.16 0.53
N THR A 65 -1.45 -4.86 0.68
CA THR A 65 -0.80 -3.79 -0.08
C THR A 65 0.10 -2.96 0.83
N LEU A 66 1.17 -2.40 0.27
CA LEU A 66 2.07 -1.48 0.98
C LEU A 66 1.55 -0.04 0.94
N TYR A 67 0.67 0.23 -0.03
CA TYR A 67 -0.03 1.48 -0.22
C TYR A 67 -1.50 1.10 -0.15
N ASP A 68 -2.10 1.43 0.98
CA ASP A 68 -3.54 1.43 1.11
C ASP A 68 -3.98 2.88 0.95
N HIS A 69 -4.97 3.13 0.10
CA HIS A 69 -5.45 4.48 -0.14
C HIS A 69 -6.91 4.36 -0.55
N ASP A 70 -7.80 4.54 0.42
CA ASP A 70 -9.22 4.58 0.16
C ASP A 70 -9.61 5.88 -0.52
N LYS A 71 -10.71 5.83 -1.26
CA LYS A 71 -11.26 7.01 -1.92
C LYS A 71 -11.70 8.04 -0.87
N GLY A 72 -10.94 9.13 -0.78
CA GLY A 72 -11.25 10.26 0.10
C GLY A 72 -10.19 10.50 1.17
N GLU A 73 -9.25 9.58 1.33
CA GLU A 73 -8.15 9.69 2.29
C GLU A 73 -7.05 10.63 1.81
N ILE A 74 -6.18 11.02 2.73
CA ILE A 74 -4.94 11.73 2.42
C ILE A 74 -3.90 10.71 2.00
N VAL A 75 -3.10 11.02 0.98
CA VAL A 75 -1.96 10.16 0.64
C VAL A 75 -0.94 10.23 1.77
N ALA A 76 -0.68 9.10 2.43
CA ALA A 76 0.33 9.01 3.46
C ALA A 76 1.48 8.06 3.09
N ALA A 77 2.58 8.18 3.83
CA ALA A 77 3.69 7.25 3.75
C ALA A 77 3.26 5.89 4.31
N PRO A 78 3.83 4.76 3.84
CA PRO A 78 3.41 3.43 4.26
C PRO A 78 3.43 3.14 5.77
N PHE A 79 4.25 3.85 6.54
CA PHE A 79 4.27 3.70 8.00
C PHE A 79 3.09 4.41 8.67
N VAL A 80 2.60 5.49 8.06
CA VAL A 80 1.43 6.24 8.54
C VAL A 80 0.17 5.41 8.35
N GLU A 81 -0.01 4.85 7.15
CA GLU A 81 -1.12 3.93 6.82
C GLU A 81 -1.17 2.76 7.82
N GLN A 82 -0.02 2.15 8.12
CA GLN A 82 0.03 1.05 9.09
C GLN A 82 -0.38 1.46 10.51
N ILE A 83 -0.06 2.68 10.93
CA ILE A 83 -0.49 3.19 12.25
C ILE A 83 -2.00 3.47 12.23
N GLU A 84 -2.52 3.97 11.11
CA GLU A 84 -3.95 4.19 10.91
C GLU A 84 -4.73 2.87 10.98
N ASP A 85 -4.28 1.81 10.29
CA ASP A 85 -4.91 0.49 10.35
C ASP A 85 -4.98 -0.06 11.77
N ILE A 86 -3.88 0.08 12.53
CA ILE A 86 -3.82 -0.33 13.93
C ILE A 86 -4.85 0.47 14.74
N LEU A 87 -4.95 1.78 14.52
CA LEU A 87 -5.92 2.63 15.19
C LEU A 87 -7.36 2.24 14.81
N ARG A 88 -7.66 2.09 13.52
CA ARG A 88 -8.97 1.72 12.99
C ARG A 88 -9.43 0.39 13.58
N SER A 89 -8.53 -0.58 13.69
CA SER A 89 -8.77 -1.85 14.38
C SER A 89 -9.11 -1.63 15.87
N GLN A 90 -8.35 -0.81 16.59
CA GLN A 90 -8.66 -0.48 18.00
C GLN A 90 -10.03 0.22 18.14
N MET A 91 -10.30 1.24 17.33
CA MET A 91 -11.55 2.00 17.34
C MET A 91 -12.75 1.14 16.98
N SER A 92 -12.58 0.14 16.10
CA SER A 92 -13.65 -0.80 15.77
C SER A 92 -14.14 -1.58 17.01
N THR A 93 -13.31 -1.76 18.03
CA THR A 93 -13.66 -2.48 19.26
C THR A 93 -14.16 -1.57 20.39
N ASP A 94 -13.96 -0.26 20.30
CA ASP A 94 -14.32 0.73 21.33
C ASP A 94 -15.51 1.60 20.86
N PRO A 95 -16.73 1.40 21.42
CA PRO A 95 -17.93 2.14 21.01
C PRO A 95 -17.80 3.66 21.15
N ASP A 96 -17.02 4.13 22.13
CA ASP A 96 -16.86 5.56 22.39
C ASP A 96 -15.96 6.22 21.34
N LEU A 97 -15.11 5.44 20.68
CA LEU A 97 -14.20 5.94 19.65
C LEU A 97 -14.77 5.85 18.22
N ARG A 98 -15.75 4.96 17.97
CA ARG A 98 -16.37 4.77 16.64
C ARG A 98 -17.02 6.02 16.04
N SER A 99 -17.33 7.02 16.86
CA SER A 99 -17.94 8.27 16.41
C SER A 99 -16.93 9.26 15.83
N TYR A 100 -15.63 9.03 16.04
CA TYR A 100 -14.58 9.87 15.48
C TYR A 100 -14.28 9.45 14.04
N ASP A 101 -14.24 10.45 13.17
CA ASP A 101 -13.66 10.37 11.84
C ASP A 101 -12.18 10.77 11.96
N VAL A 102 -11.27 9.81 11.80
CA VAL A 102 -9.83 10.02 11.99
C VAL A 102 -9.09 9.49 10.77
N ASP A 103 -8.23 10.34 10.23
CA ASP A 103 -7.40 10.08 9.04
C ASP A 103 -5.98 10.58 9.33
N PHE A 104 -4.96 9.85 8.89
CA PHE A 104 -3.58 10.22 9.06
C PHE A 104 -2.90 10.58 7.74
N GLY A 105 -2.12 11.66 7.80
CA GLY A 105 -1.32 12.12 6.68
C GLY A 105 0.17 12.08 6.98
N THR A 106 0.98 12.31 5.93
CA THR A 106 2.38 12.66 6.10
C THR A 106 2.55 14.17 6.03
N GLY A 107 3.02 14.76 7.12
CA GLY A 107 3.29 16.19 7.22
C GLY A 107 4.41 16.63 6.27
N THR A 108 4.54 17.93 6.06
CA THR A 108 5.58 18.51 5.20
C THR A 108 7.01 18.27 5.69
N ASP A 109 7.16 17.94 6.98
CA ASP A 109 8.41 17.53 7.63
C ASP A 109 8.69 16.02 7.52
N GLY A 110 7.79 15.26 6.88
CA GLY A 110 7.84 13.80 6.79
C GLY A 110 7.32 13.09 8.05
N GLY A 111 6.80 13.83 9.03
CA GLY A 111 6.22 13.30 10.26
C GLY A 111 4.75 12.88 10.10
N LEU A 112 4.18 12.38 11.21
CA LEU A 112 2.76 12.03 11.29
C LEU A 112 1.91 13.31 11.38
N GLU A 113 0.96 13.46 10.47
CA GLU A 113 -0.10 14.47 10.52
C GLU A 113 -1.41 13.79 10.91
N ILE A 114 -2.19 14.39 11.82
CA ILE A 114 -3.42 13.78 12.33
C ILE A 114 -4.60 14.66 11.96
N ARG A 115 -5.65 14.07 11.39
CA ARG A 115 -6.94 14.73 11.19
C ARG A 115 -8.03 14.06 12.00
N VAL A 116 -8.86 14.89 12.63
CA VAL A 116 -10.05 14.45 13.37
C VAL A 116 -11.23 15.30 12.86
N GLY A 117 -12.08 14.69 12.03
CA GLY A 117 -13.02 15.41 11.17
C GLY A 117 -12.31 16.49 10.35
N ASP A 118 -12.80 17.73 10.41
CA ASP A 118 -12.22 18.86 9.67
C ASP A 118 -10.95 19.46 10.29
N GLN A 119 -10.56 19.01 11.49
CA GLN A 119 -9.45 19.60 12.24
C GLN A 119 -8.15 18.85 12.02
N ARG A 120 -7.10 19.59 11.67
CA ARG A 120 -5.74 19.07 11.50
C ARG A 120 -4.88 19.38 12.72
N TYR A 121 -4.11 18.40 13.15
CA TYR A 121 -3.18 18.44 14.27
C TYR A 121 -1.80 17.94 13.81
N ALA A 122 -0.75 18.64 14.24
CA ALA A 122 0.64 18.26 13.95
C ALA A 122 1.27 17.44 15.08
N ASP A 123 0.65 17.44 16.27
CA ASP A 123 1.09 16.67 17.43
C ASP A 123 -0.15 16.10 18.12
N ILE A 124 -0.07 14.83 18.53
CA ILE A 124 -1.09 14.14 19.31
C ILE A 124 -1.54 14.94 20.53
N LYS A 125 -0.63 15.68 21.18
CA LYS A 125 -0.91 16.50 22.37
C LYS A 125 -1.89 17.64 22.11
N GLN A 126 -2.08 18.02 20.85
CA GLN A 126 -2.99 19.09 20.46
C GLN A 126 -4.45 18.62 20.38
N ILE A 127 -4.69 17.31 20.33
CA ILE A 127 -6.03 16.73 20.25
C ILE A 127 -6.73 16.89 21.61
N PRO A 128 -7.92 17.52 21.69
CA PRO A 128 -8.57 17.81 22.96
C PRO A 128 -9.00 16.55 23.73
N ASP A 129 -9.50 15.53 23.03
CA ASP A 129 -10.02 14.31 23.64
C ASP A 129 -8.87 13.39 24.11
N GLU A 130 -8.81 13.16 25.44
CA GLU A 130 -7.81 12.30 26.07
C GLU A 130 -7.88 10.84 25.63
N ARG A 131 -9.09 10.30 25.42
CA ARG A 131 -9.28 8.91 25.02
C ARG A 131 -8.79 8.69 23.60
N LEU A 132 -9.09 9.62 22.71
CA LEU A 132 -8.58 9.60 21.34
C LEU A 132 -7.06 9.73 21.32
N ARG A 133 -6.48 10.65 22.09
CA ARG A 133 -5.01 10.72 22.27
C ARG A 133 -4.43 9.42 22.78
N ALA A 134 -5.04 8.80 23.78
CA ALA A 134 -4.56 7.54 24.32
C ALA A 134 -4.65 6.41 23.28
N ALA A 135 -5.69 6.36 22.46
CA ALA A 135 -5.84 5.38 21.39
C ALA A 135 -4.78 5.55 20.29
N ILE A 136 -4.60 6.78 19.79
CA ILE A 136 -3.56 7.10 18.80
C ILE A 136 -2.16 6.76 19.37
N GLY A 137 -1.91 7.11 20.64
CA GLY A 137 -0.64 6.81 21.31
C GLY A 137 -0.37 5.32 21.42
N ARG A 138 -1.40 4.50 21.70
CA ARG A 138 -1.29 3.04 21.68
C ARG A 138 -0.99 2.52 20.28
N ALA A 139 -1.67 3.01 19.25
CA ALA A 139 -1.43 2.59 17.87
C ALA A 139 0.03 2.83 17.44
N ILE A 140 0.56 4.03 17.73
CA ILE A 140 1.98 4.37 17.47
C ILE A 140 2.92 3.44 18.24
N ALA A 141 2.64 3.18 19.52
CA ALA A 141 3.46 2.30 20.34
C ALA A 141 3.47 0.85 19.81
N THR A 142 2.31 0.32 19.41
CA THR A 142 2.18 -1.01 18.81
C THR A 142 2.98 -1.12 17.50
N TYR A 143 2.92 -0.10 16.65
CA TYR A 143 3.73 -0.05 15.43
C TYR A 143 5.23 -0.07 15.76
N ASN A 144 5.69 0.81 16.64
CA ASN A 144 7.10 0.90 17.02
C ASN A 144 7.62 -0.40 17.63
N GLN A 145 6.84 -1.04 18.49
CA GLN A 145 7.21 -2.34 19.07
C GLN A 145 7.36 -3.42 17.97
N GLY A 146 6.42 -3.47 17.02
CA GLY A 146 6.53 -4.38 15.88
C GLY A 146 7.77 -4.12 15.01
N GLU A 147 8.18 -2.85 14.85
CA GLU A 147 9.41 -2.49 14.15
C GLU A 147 10.69 -2.84 14.94
N GLU A 148 10.68 -2.72 16.26
CA GLU A 148 11.79 -3.12 17.13
C GLU A 148 11.99 -4.64 17.13
N ASP A 149 10.91 -5.41 17.19
CA ASP A 149 10.95 -6.87 17.10
C ASP A 149 11.55 -7.33 15.76
N LYS A 150 11.21 -6.66 14.65
CA LYS A 150 11.78 -6.93 13.31
C LYS A 150 13.27 -6.59 13.21
N ARG A 151 13.77 -5.64 14.00
CA ARG A 151 15.19 -5.24 14.00
C ARG A 151 16.06 -6.12 14.91
N SER A 152 15.44 -6.78 15.87
CA SER A 152 16.13 -7.58 16.90
C SER A 152 16.16 -9.08 16.58
N GLY A 153 15.37 -9.54 15.60
CA GLY A 153 15.35 -10.91 15.09
C GLY A 153 16.18 -11.11 13.83
#